data_AF-I3DAJ6-F1
#
_entry.id   AF-I3DAJ6-F1
#
_cell.length_a   1.000
_cell.length_b   1.000
_cell.length_c   1.000
_cell.angle_alpha   90.00
_cell.angle_beta   90.00
_cell.angle_gamma   90.00
#
_symmetry.space_group_name_H-M   'P 1'
#
loop_
_entity.id
_entity.type
_entity.pdbx_description
1 polymer ?
#
loop_
_entity_poly.entity_id
_entity_poly.type
_entity_poly.pdbx_seq_one_letter_code
_entity_poly.pdbx_strand_id
1 'polypeptide(L)'
;MKFGSYISRIQGKFDGFFAQGNETPVSDVNVQTGSVQYVGKAVIGQVRGAEGTRPARNTTDAKFNVNFDKHSVEGLISADNQVLNQDLNFKAQINGNRFTGQNGSFLTQGGFYGKNAGELGGVFSDNSYGSTGVAGAYGAKRQ
;
A
#
# COMPACT_ATOMS: atom_id res chain seq x y z
N MET A 1 -4.32 4.90 -12.00
CA MET A 1 -4.98 4.77 -10.68
C MET A 1 -4.66 6.00 -9.83
N LYS A 2 -5.49 6.32 -8.83
CA LYS A 2 -5.24 7.40 -7.86
C LYS A 2 -5.21 6.80 -6.46
N PHE A 3 -4.36 7.34 -5.61
CA PHE A 3 -4.29 6.96 -4.21
C PHE A 3 -3.98 8.21 -3.39
N GLY A 4 -4.17 8.08 -2.09
CA GLY A 4 -3.88 9.14 -1.14
C GLY A 4 -4.75 8.94 0.07
N SER A 5 -5.16 10.05 0.65
CA SER A 5 -5.78 10.01 1.96
C SER A 5 -6.53 11.30 2.27
N TYR A 6 -7.59 11.20 3.06
CA TYR A 6 -8.56 12.27 3.30
C TYR A 6 -8.84 12.43 4.79
N ILE A 7 -9.16 13.65 5.21
CA ILE A 7 -9.54 13.96 6.60
C ILE A 7 -11.06 13.99 6.68
N SER A 8 -11.67 13.12 7.49
CA SER A 8 -13.09 13.25 7.83
C SER A 8 -13.26 14.30 8.94
N ARG A 9 -14.08 15.32 8.68
CA ARG A 9 -14.37 16.40 9.65
C ARG A 9 -15.44 16.05 10.68
N ILE A 10 -16.04 14.86 10.60
CA ILE A 10 -17.24 14.50 11.38
C ILE A 10 -16.91 14.19 12.86
N GLN A 11 -15.66 13.88 13.20
CA GLN A 11 -15.23 13.59 14.60
C GLN A 11 -13.87 14.20 14.99
N GLY A 12 -13.32 15.12 14.18
CA GLY A 12 -12.07 15.80 14.49
C GLY A 12 -10.79 14.96 14.46
N LYS A 13 -10.84 13.63 14.29
CA LYS A 13 -9.67 12.74 14.19
C LYS A 13 -9.96 11.46 13.40
N PHE A 14 -10.04 11.50 12.07
CA PHE A 14 -9.82 10.29 11.25
C PHE A 14 -9.27 10.67 9.87
N ASP A 15 -8.07 10.18 9.58
CA ASP A 15 -7.47 10.17 8.25
C ASP A 15 -7.77 8.82 7.58
N GLY A 16 -8.59 8.82 6.54
CA GLY A 16 -8.84 7.63 5.71
C GLY A 16 -7.82 7.55 4.58
N PHE A 17 -7.40 6.34 4.23
CA PHE A 17 -6.52 6.08 3.09
C PHE A 17 -7.32 5.42 1.97
N PHE A 18 -7.00 5.76 0.72
CA PHE A 18 -7.69 5.21 -0.43
C PHE A 18 -6.71 4.88 -1.56
N ALA A 19 -7.06 3.85 -2.32
CA ALA A 19 -6.50 3.56 -3.64
C ALA A 19 -7.67 3.16 -4.54
N GLN A 20 -7.80 3.83 -5.68
CA GLN A 20 -8.91 3.65 -6.61
C GLN A 20 -8.45 3.78 -8.05
N GLY A 21 -9.07 3.03 -8.95
CA GLY A 21 -8.76 3.09 -10.37
C GLY A 21 -9.53 2.03 -11.14
N ASN A 22 -9.41 2.07 -12.46
CA ASN A 22 -9.95 1.04 -13.33
C ASN A 22 -9.10 -0.22 -13.16
N GLU A 23 -9.69 -1.26 -12.58
CA GLU A 23 -9.02 -2.52 -12.38
C GLU A 23 -8.64 -3.17 -13.70
N THR A 24 -7.48 -3.81 -13.71
CA THR A 24 -7.10 -4.71 -14.80
C THR A 24 -8.06 -5.91 -14.79
N PRO A 25 -8.64 -6.32 -15.93
CA PRO A 25 -9.42 -7.55 -16.02
C PRO A 25 -8.63 -8.76 -15.52
N VAL A 26 -9.29 -9.70 -14.85
CA VAL A 26 -8.64 -10.93 -14.34
C VAL A 26 -7.97 -11.72 -15.48
N SER A 27 -8.59 -11.76 -16.66
CA SER A 27 -8.01 -12.38 -17.86
C SER A 27 -6.66 -11.79 -18.24
N ASP A 28 -6.50 -10.48 -18.12
CA ASP A 28 -5.29 -9.76 -18.53
C ASP A 28 -4.17 -9.89 -17.51
N VAL A 29 -4.51 -10.13 -16.23
CA VAL A 29 -3.55 -10.45 -15.17
C VAL A 29 -3.08 -11.91 -15.28
N ASN A 30 -4.01 -12.85 -15.50
CA ASN A 30 -3.71 -14.29 -15.55
C ASN A 30 -2.77 -14.69 -16.70
N VAL A 31 -2.67 -13.88 -17.75
CA VAL A 31 -1.73 -14.10 -18.87
C VAL A 31 -0.35 -13.48 -18.63
N GLN A 32 -0.16 -12.70 -17.56
CA GLN A 32 1.16 -12.19 -17.18
C GLN A 32 2.01 -13.32 -16.60
N THR A 33 3.32 -13.27 -16.86
CA THR A 33 4.28 -14.26 -16.38
C THR A 33 5.56 -13.59 -15.89
N GLY A 34 6.39 -14.34 -15.18
CA GLY A 34 7.68 -13.89 -14.72
C GLY A 34 7.62 -12.90 -13.55
N SER A 35 8.78 -12.30 -13.27
CA SER A 35 8.95 -11.29 -12.22
C SER A 35 9.10 -9.89 -12.83
N VAL A 36 8.43 -8.91 -12.24
CA VAL A 36 8.51 -7.51 -12.66
C VAL A 36 8.52 -6.58 -11.45
N GLN A 37 9.19 -5.45 -11.61
CA GLN A 37 9.23 -4.40 -10.60
C GLN A 37 8.19 -3.31 -10.90
N TYR A 38 7.55 -2.81 -9.85
CA TYR A 38 6.77 -1.58 -9.88
C TYR A 38 7.41 -0.56 -8.94
N VAL A 39 7.52 0.69 -9.40
CA VAL A 39 8.09 1.79 -8.64
C VAL A 39 7.06 2.90 -8.52
N GLY A 40 6.95 3.48 -7.34
CA GLY A 40 5.95 4.49 -7.05
C GLY A 40 6.17 5.17 -5.71
N LYS A 41 5.05 5.61 -5.12
CA LYS A 41 5.04 6.34 -3.86
C LYS A 41 3.98 5.75 -2.92
N ALA A 42 4.11 6.07 -1.64
CA ALA A 42 3.10 5.82 -0.63
C ALA A 42 2.82 7.07 0.18
N VAL A 43 1.56 7.27 0.56
CA VAL A 43 1.17 8.23 1.60
C VAL A 43 0.95 7.44 2.87
N ILE A 44 1.66 7.81 3.94
CA ILE A 44 1.70 7.08 5.20
C ILE A 44 1.34 8.02 6.35
N GLY A 45 0.72 7.50 7.40
CA GLY A 45 0.43 8.26 8.60
C GLY A 45 0.26 7.40 9.84
N GLN A 46 0.45 8.04 10.98
CA GLN A 46 0.23 7.42 12.28
C GLN A 46 -1.27 7.22 12.52
N VAL A 47 -1.66 6.04 13.02
CA VAL A 47 -3.07 5.73 13.31
C VAL A 47 -3.54 6.47 14.56
N ARG A 48 -2.64 6.65 15.53
CA ARG A 48 -2.86 7.36 16.79
C ARG A 48 -1.78 8.43 16.94
N GLY A 49 -2.15 9.62 17.40
CA GLY A 49 -1.17 10.63 17.80
C GLY A 49 -0.66 10.34 19.22
N ALA A 50 0.54 10.83 19.56
CA ALA A 50 0.88 10.99 20.97
C ALA A 50 -0.12 11.97 21.63
N GLU A 51 -0.36 11.82 22.93
CA GLU A 51 -1.33 12.64 23.65
C GLU A 51 -1.07 14.15 23.40
N GLY A 52 -2.12 14.90 23.04
CA GLY A 52 -2.00 16.33 22.72
C GLY A 52 -1.38 16.68 21.35
N THR A 53 -0.94 15.70 20.55
CA THR A 53 -0.31 15.94 19.24
C THR A 53 -1.18 15.51 18.07
N ARG A 54 -0.95 16.10 16.89
CA ARG A 54 -1.58 15.66 15.65
C ARG A 54 -0.75 14.51 15.05
N PRO A 55 -1.36 13.38 14.63
CA PRO A 55 -0.63 12.28 14.02
C PRO A 55 0.18 12.76 12.80
N ALA A 56 1.42 12.30 12.68
CA ALA A 56 2.26 12.62 11.54
C ALA A 56 1.75 11.94 10.26
N ARG A 57 1.93 12.60 9.12
CA ARG A 57 1.69 12.06 7.78
C ARG A 57 2.79 12.52 6.85
N ASN A 58 3.24 11.64 5.97
CA ASN A 58 4.20 11.98 4.94
C ASN A 58 3.96 11.19 3.63
N THR A 59 4.68 11.56 2.57
CA THR A 59 4.79 10.79 1.34
C THR A 59 6.21 10.25 1.20
N THR A 60 6.35 8.97 0.89
CA THR A 60 7.63 8.27 0.76
C THR A 60 7.68 7.41 -0.51
N ASP A 61 8.84 6.84 -0.82
CA ASP A 61 9.03 5.91 -1.91
C ASP A 61 8.42 4.54 -1.63
N ALA A 62 7.94 3.89 -2.69
CA ALA A 62 7.42 2.54 -2.64
C ALA A 62 7.91 1.70 -3.82
N LYS A 63 8.30 0.47 -3.55
CA LYS A 63 8.75 -0.50 -4.55
C LYS A 63 8.06 -1.83 -4.33
N PHE A 64 7.74 -2.51 -5.42
CA PHE A 64 7.06 -3.79 -5.39
C PHE A 64 7.70 -4.74 -6.39
N ASN A 65 8.09 -5.91 -5.91
CA ASN A 65 8.51 -7.01 -6.76
C ASN A 65 7.34 -7.97 -6.88
N VAL A 66 6.76 -8.04 -8.07
CA VAL A 66 5.62 -8.91 -8.38
C VAL A 66 6.14 -10.10 -9.14
N ASN A 67 5.80 -11.31 -8.69
CA ASN A 67 6.05 -12.53 -9.42
C ASN A 67 4.70 -13.15 -9.78
N PHE A 68 4.36 -13.12 -11.07
CA PHE A 68 3.08 -13.62 -11.57
C PHE A 68 3.03 -15.15 -11.56
N ASP A 69 4.15 -15.83 -11.83
CA ASP A 69 4.20 -17.30 -11.81
C ASP A 69 3.99 -17.87 -10.39
N LYS A 70 4.47 -17.14 -9.38
CA LYS A 70 4.33 -17.50 -7.95
C LYS A 70 3.12 -16.85 -7.30
N HIS A 71 2.33 -16.07 -8.03
CA HIS A 71 1.20 -15.30 -7.51
C HIS A 71 1.55 -14.51 -6.24
N SER A 72 2.70 -13.83 -6.23
CA SER A 72 3.22 -13.16 -5.03
C SER A 72 3.62 -11.72 -5.29
N VAL A 73 3.40 -10.86 -4.30
CA VAL A 73 3.88 -9.48 -4.25
C VAL A 73 4.76 -9.31 -3.02
N GLU A 74 5.97 -8.82 -3.21
CA GLU A 74 6.83 -8.34 -2.12
C GLU A 74 6.89 -6.81 -2.20
N GLY A 75 6.39 -6.14 -1.16
CA GLY A 75 6.31 -4.69 -1.08
C GLY A 75 7.33 -4.12 -0.11
N LEU A 76 7.90 -2.98 -0.46
CA LEU A 76 8.76 -2.15 0.38
C LEU A 76 8.24 -0.71 0.35
N ILE A 77 7.97 -0.16 1.53
CA ILE A 77 7.69 1.27 1.75
C ILE A 77 8.88 1.85 2.50
N SER A 78 9.53 2.87 1.91
CA SER A 78 10.77 3.42 2.45
C SER A 78 10.53 4.21 3.74
N ALA A 79 11.47 4.09 4.67
CA ALA A 79 11.51 4.93 5.87
C ALA A 79 11.53 6.42 5.49
N ASP A 80 10.76 7.23 6.20
CA ASP A 80 10.74 8.68 6.06
C ASP A 80 11.31 9.40 7.29
N ASN A 81 11.70 8.64 8.32
CA ASN A 81 12.20 9.11 9.61
C ASN A 81 11.23 10.04 10.36
N GLN A 82 9.94 10.03 10.00
CA GLN A 82 8.89 10.76 10.74
C GLN A 82 7.74 9.83 11.14
N VAL A 83 7.23 9.05 10.19
CA VAL A 83 6.19 8.05 10.42
C VAL A 83 6.82 6.66 10.54
N LEU A 84 7.73 6.33 9.63
CA LEU A 84 8.49 5.08 9.60
C LEU A 84 9.96 5.35 9.92
N ASN A 85 10.48 4.73 10.98
CA ASN A 85 11.89 4.79 11.35
C ASN A 85 12.77 3.74 10.63
N GLN A 86 12.15 2.80 9.92
CA GLN A 86 12.79 1.76 9.14
C GLN A 86 11.88 1.35 7.99
N ASP A 87 12.47 0.75 6.94
CA ASP A 87 11.70 0.29 5.78
C ASP A 87 10.65 -0.75 6.19
N LEU A 88 9.42 -0.54 5.75
CA LEU A 88 8.33 -1.46 5.97
C LEU A 88 8.26 -2.44 4.81
N ASN A 89 8.60 -3.70 5.10
CA ASN A 89 8.58 -4.79 4.13
C ASN A 89 7.38 -5.71 4.39
N PHE A 90 6.71 -6.15 3.33
CA PHE A 90 5.59 -7.07 3.46
C PHE A 90 5.46 -8.00 2.26
N LYS A 91 4.70 -9.08 2.46
CA LYS A 91 4.33 -10.03 1.42
C LYS A 91 2.82 -10.09 1.27
N ALA A 92 2.36 -10.26 0.04
CA ALA A 92 0.97 -10.48 -0.31
C ALA A 92 0.85 -11.57 -1.38
N GLN A 93 -0.32 -12.19 -1.45
CA GLN A 93 -0.66 -13.21 -2.43
C GLN A 93 -1.67 -12.65 -3.43
N ILE A 94 -1.45 -12.98 -4.70
CA ILE A 94 -2.31 -12.58 -5.82
C ILE A 94 -3.47 -13.58 -5.93
N ASN A 95 -4.67 -13.06 -6.05
CA ASN A 95 -5.87 -13.82 -6.39
C ASN A 95 -6.66 -13.02 -7.44
N GLY A 96 -6.66 -13.51 -8.68
CA GLY A 96 -7.16 -12.79 -9.84
C GLY A 96 -6.42 -11.48 -10.05
N ASN A 97 -7.14 -10.36 -10.07
CA ASN A 97 -6.58 -9.02 -10.24
C ASN A 97 -6.32 -8.29 -8.92
N ARG A 98 -6.51 -8.96 -7.77
CA ARG A 98 -6.30 -8.42 -6.44
C ARG A 98 -5.15 -9.13 -5.73
N PHE A 99 -4.66 -8.52 -4.66
CA PHE A 99 -3.75 -9.19 -3.73
C PHE A 99 -4.00 -8.75 -2.30
N THR A 100 -3.75 -9.67 -1.37
CA THR A 100 -3.89 -9.44 0.06
C THR A 100 -2.70 -10.02 0.81
N GLY A 101 -2.33 -9.39 1.93
CA GLY A 101 -1.23 -9.83 2.77
C GLY A 101 -1.54 -9.57 4.24
N GLN A 102 -1.14 -10.51 5.09
CA GLN A 102 -1.30 -10.40 6.54
C GLN A 102 -0.07 -10.99 7.23
N ASN A 103 0.48 -10.25 8.19
CA ASN A 103 1.54 -10.74 9.07
C ASN A 103 1.40 -10.10 10.46
N GLY A 104 0.93 -10.89 11.43
CA GLY A 104 0.58 -10.36 12.74
C GLY A 104 -0.48 -9.26 12.65
N SER A 105 -0.13 -8.05 13.09
CA SER A 105 -1.00 -6.86 13.03
C SER A 105 -0.95 -6.12 11.69
N PHE A 106 0.02 -6.44 10.82
CA PHE A 106 0.12 -5.85 9.50
C PHE A 106 -0.92 -6.49 8.56
N LEU A 107 -1.63 -5.64 7.83
CA LEU A 107 -2.61 -5.98 6.80
C LEU A 107 -2.37 -5.12 5.57
N THR A 108 -2.47 -5.71 4.38
CA THR A 108 -2.49 -4.99 3.11
C THR A 108 -3.54 -5.57 2.17
N GLN A 109 -4.19 -4.70 1.41
CA GLN A 109 -5.13 -5.07 0.35
C GLN A 109 -4.90 -4.15 -0.84
N GLY A 110 -4.77 -4.73 -2.03
CA GLY A 110 -4.51 -3.98 -3.24
C GLY A 110 -4.94 -4.73 -4.49
N GLY A 111 -4.63 -4.15 -5.64
CA GLY A 111 -4.86 -4.79 -6.93
C GLY A 111 -4.11 -4.13 -8.06
N PHE A 112 -4.27 -4.73 -9.24
CA PHE A 112 -3.71 -4.27 -10.50
C PHE A 112 -4.71 -3.35 -11.22
N TYR A 113 -4.19 -2.29 -11.82
CA TYR A 113 -4.97 -1.27 -12.50
C TYR A 113 -4.38 -0.97 -13.89
N GLY A 114 -5.25 -0.45 -14.76
CA GLY A 114 -4.88 -0.09 -16.12
C GLY A 114 -4.69 -1.30 -17.04
N LYS A 115 -4.24 -1.03 -18.26
CA LYS A 115 -4.02 -2.06 -19.28
C LYS A 115 -2.87 -2.99 -18.86
N ASN A 116 -3.07 -4.31 -18.97
CA ASN A 116 -2.03 -5.32 -18.74
C ASN A 116 -1.31 -5.21 -17.38
N ALA A 117 -2.05 -4.85 -16.32
CA ALA A 117 -1.48 -4.59 -15.01
C ALA A 117 -0.35 -3.53 -15.05
N GLY A 118 -0.47 -2.49 -15.88
CA GLY A 118 0.56 -1.45 -15.99
C GLY A 118 0.77 -0.65 -14.69
N GLU A 119 -0.19 -0.71 -13.77
CA GLU A 119 -0.12 -0.07 -12.46
C GLU A 119 -0.60 -1.03 -11.36
N LEU A 120 -0.14 -0.81 -10.13
CA LEU A 120 -0.70 -1.44 -8.94
C LEU A 120 -0.90 -0.41 -7.84
N GLY A 121 -1.80 -0.70 -6.91
CA GLY A 121 -2.05 0.15 -5.76
C GLY A 121 -2.91 -0.53 -4.70
N GLY A 122 -2.93 0.07 -3.52
CA GLY A 122 -3.64 -0.52 -2.39
C GLY A 122 -3.48 0.30 -1.12
N VAL A 123 -3.97 -0.26 -0.03
CA VAL A 123 -3.89 0.30 1.31
C VAL A 123 -3.29 -0.71 2.27
N PHE A 124 -2.70 -0.22 3.35
CA PHE A 124 -2.17 -1.06 4.43
C PHE A 124 -2.38 -0.43 5.79
N SER A 125 -2.28 -1.25 6.83
CA SER A 125 -2.27 -0.83 8.23
C SER A 125 -1.46 -1.80 9.08
N ASP A 126 -0.77 -1.29 10.09
CA ASP A 126 -0.19 -2.05 11.19
C ASP A 126 -0.42 -1.31 12.50
N ASN A 127 -1.32 -1.82 13.32
CA ASN A 127 -1.68 -1.21 14.60
C ASN A 127 -0.61 -1.41 15.69
N SER A 128 0.37 -2.29 15.46
CA SER A 128 1.44 -2.58 16.41
C SER A 128 2.75 -1.87 16.08
N TYR A 129 2.78 -1.06 15.01
CA TYR A 129 3.96 -0.30 14.65
C TYR A 129 4.21 0.85 15.64
N GLY A 130 5.27 0.72 16.45
CA GLY A 130 5.53 1.64 17.56
C GLY A 130 4.36 1.71 18.55
N SER A 131 4.18 2.85 19.21
CA SER A 131 3.03 3.09 20.10
C SER A 131 1.81 3.69 19.36
N THR A 132 2.01 4.14 18.13
CA THR A 132 1.02 4.92 17.37
C THR A 132 0.28 4.11 16.31
N GLY A 133 0.84 2.98 15.88
CA GLY A 133 0.43 2.29 14.66
C GLY A 133 0.74 3.12 13.41
N VAL A 134 0.64 2.49 12.24
CA VAL A 134 0.80 3.12 10.93
C VAL A 134 -0.26 2.63 9.96
N ALA A 135 -0.73 3.49 9.08
CA ALA A 135 -1.57 3.14 7.94
C ALA A 135 -1.16 3.95 6.71
N GLY A 136 -1.52 3.47 5.53
CA GLY A 136 -1.14 4.13 4.30
C GLY A 136 -1.88 3.66 3.06
N ALA A 137 -1.68 4.40 1.99
CA ALA A 137 -2.04 4.03 0.63
C ALA A 137 -0.81 4.10 -0.27
N TYR A 138 -0.72 3.23 -1.27
CA TYR A 138 0.36 3.21 -2.24
C TYR A 138 -0.15 3.08 -3.66
N GLY A 139 0.67 3.56 -4.59
CA GLY A 139 0.46 3.40 -6.02
C GLY A 139 1.80 3.40 -6.75
N ALA A 140 1.95 2.49 -7.71
CA ALA A 140 3.18 2.28 -8.45
C ALA A 140 2.93 1.89 -9.90
N LYS A 141 3.91 2.17 -10.76
CA LYS A 141 3.90 1.84 -12.19
C LYS A 141 4.91 0.75 -12.50
N ARG A 142 4.51 -0.17 -13.37
CA ARG A 142 5.36 -1.23 -13.90
C ARG A 142 6.58 -0.60 -14.59
N GLN A 143 7.76 -1.15 -14.36
CA GLN A 143 9.02 -0.79 -15.03
C GLN A 143 9.26 -1.65 -16.26
#